data_AF-A0A845BHN2-F1
#
_entry.id   AF-A0A845BHN2-F1
#
_cell.length_a   1.000
_cell.length_b   1.000
_cell.length_c   1.000
_cell.angle_alpha   90.00
_cell.angle_beta   90.00
_cell.angle_gamma   90.00
#
_symmetry.space_group_name_H-M   'P 1'
#
loop_
_entity.id
_entity.type
_entity.pdbx_description
1 polymer ?
#
loop_
_entity_poly.entity_id
_entity_poly.type
_entity_poly.pdbx_seq_one_letter_code
_entity_poly.pdbx_strand_id
1 'polypeptide(L)'
;MARANGAARKTKAATRMQSGRIVQVQGQNPDGPAFSIELVTPAGATELLQRKRPSAAENLNAINAYAEAMGEGRWILNGMPLILSRTGVLLDGVQRLRACIKAGVPFLTVLAQNIPDDVLHTIDQQRRRSFAGVLEARGVPHAHALQSALVKLIRYDDGKMLRGAGTASWSRMDRVLRANPDLEQAVKMSLESEATVLSEAVRTPLLFMGFRVDKTATRRFLDAIAWPEKYSPMEPGARIRDLIDITRGDPATRLKPVMLFALCIKALNATFSGEHPRSYTWIDRTANPTKGEEFPALLGYSGLNDPGHADDTEETARKLRDAVERLAQEENVYPLVIETIAPQTAEAYLGHNTRNRKIVAAHVDAIARDIRAGNWMMNAQPICFSRSGRLLNGQHRLSAVIQAGEAIEVPVMRNLPEEAYDTYDIHAKKGPQLGAAFDSFGDKPLIAAAAVLLWKHELKPAGTRNAKPTPAEVMRIVEQHPRLLELRTFGRKMIEFGRGSVLTYAAYCIERDDPELGRIFLERFESGADLPRGHLILELRRRMQILRRERTSQEEQLRELMSAWSRFKEKPDLERLSATA
;
A
#
# COMPACT_ATOMS: atom_id res chain seq x y z
N MET A 1 -70.83 -16.15 -8.80
CA MET A 1 -69.57 -16.05 -8.03
C MET A 1 -68.39 -16.34 -8.94
N ALA A 2 -67.30 -15.58 -8.77
CA ALA A 2 -65.94 -15.78 -9.26
C ALA A 2 -65.67 -15.72 -10.79
N ARG A 3 -65.10 -14.58 -11.22
CA ARG A 3 -64.32 -14.38 -12.45
C ARG A 3 -63.00 -15.14 -12.35
N ALA A 4 -62.63 -15.89 -13.39
CA ALA A 4 -61.29 -16.42 -13.56
C ALA A 4 -60.37 -15.35 -14.18
N ASN A 5 -59.40 -14.85 -13.42
CA ASN A 5 -58.32 -13.99 -13.89
C ASN A 5 -57.16 -14.86 -14.38
N GLY A 6 -57.05 -15.05 -15.70
CA GLY A 6 -55.82 -15.53 -16.34
C GLY A 6 -54.86 -14.36 -16.53
N ALA A 7 -53.97 -14.14 -15.56
CA ALA A 7 -52.89 -13.17 -15.70
C ALA A 7 -51.81 -13.73 -16.63
N ALA A 8 -51.79 -13.24 -17.87
CA ALA A 8 -50.69 -13.44 -18.80
C ALA A 8 -49.39 -12.93 -18.18
N ARG A 9 -48.44 -13.85 -17.97
CA ARG A 9 -47.10 -13.59 -17.48
C ARG A 9 -46.37 -12.76 -18.54
N LYS A 10 -46.35 -11.43 -18.39
CA LYS A 10 -45.50 -10.54 -19.17
C LYS A 10 -44.04 -10.90 -18.89
N THR A 11 -43.41 -11.60 -19.82
CA THR A 11 -41.96 -11.68 -19.95
C THR A 11 -41.44 -10.26 -20.06
N LYS A 12 -40.76 -9.78 -19.01
CA LYS A 12 -39.97 -8.54 -19.06
C LYS A 12 -38.98 -8.69 -20.21
N ALA A 13 -39.13 -7.85 -21.23
CA ALA A 13 -38.18 -7.70 -22.31
C ALA A 13 -36.78 -7.50 -21.71
N ALA A 14 -35.80 -8.24 -22.22
CA ALA A 14 -34.40 -8.05 -21.92
C ALA A 14 -34.04 -6.58 -22.16
N THR A 15 -33.72 -5.86 -21.08
CA THR A 15 -33.25 -4.48 -21.14
C THR A 15 -32.04 -4.44 -22.07
N ARG A 16 -32.17 -3.72 -23.19
CA ARG A 16 -31.08 -3.47 -24.15
C ARG A 16 -29.92 -2.84 -23.36
N MET A 17 -28.89 -3.63 -23.02
CA MET A 17 -27.76 -3.14 -22.24
C MET A 17 -27.13 -1.96 -23.00
N GLN A 18 -27.07 -0.80 -22.34
CA GLN A 18 -26.59 0.45 -22.93
C GLN A 18 -25.16 0.24 -23.44
N SER A 19 -24.97 0.34 -24.76
CA SER A 19 -23.66 0.26 -25.40
C SER A 19 -22.99 1.62 -25.30
N GLY A 20 -22.33 1.88 -24.18
CA GLY A 20 -21.50 3.08 -24.03
C GLY A 20 -20.04 2.82 -24.39
N ARG A 21 -19.32 3.89 -24.76
CA ARG A 21 -17.90 3.85 -25.13
C ARG A 21 -17.06 4.66 -24.14
N ILE A 22 -15.87 4.14 -23.78
CA ILE A 22 -14.84 4.95 -23.12
C ILE A 22 -14.05 5.67 -24.20
N VAL A 23 -13.84 6.98 -24.00
CA VAL A 23 -12.88 7.75 -24.79
C VAL A 23 -11.69 8.06 -23.90
N GLN A 24 -10.55 7.45 -24.21
CA GLN A 24 -9.28 7.73 -23.56
C GLN A 24 -8.68 8.99 -24.19
N VAL A 25 -8.62 10.09 -23.42
CA VAL A 25 -8.32 11.43 -23.96
C VAL A 25 -6.81 11.73 -24.00
N GLN A 26 -5.97 10.88 -23.40
CA GLN A 26 -4.50 10.98 -23.48
C GLN A 26 -3.90 9.96 -24.45
N GLY A 27 -2.73 10.30 -25.00
CA GLY A 27 -2.02 9.52 -26.01
C GLY A 27 -1.89 8.05 -25.64
N GLN A 28 -2.25 7.17 -26.58
CA GLN A 28 -2.07 5.74 -26.46
C GLN A 28 -0.56 5.43 -26.53
N ASN A 29 0.11 5.44 -25.38
CA ASN A 29 1.37 4.73 -25.26
C ASN A 29 1.05 3.23 -25.34
N PRO A 30 1.55 2.47 -26.33
CA PRO A 30 1.28 1.03 -26.45
C PRO A 30 1.72 0.24 -25.20
N ASP A 31 2.66 0.76 -24.40
CA ASP A 31 3.15 0.15 -23.15
C ASP A 31 2.48 0.72 -21.87
N GLY A 32 1.54 1.66 -22.06
CA GLY A 32 0.73 2.27 -21.01
C GLY A 32 -0.57 1.52 -20.73
N PRO A 33 -1.21 1.80 -19.58
CA PRO A 33 -2.51 1.23 -19.26
C PRO A 33 -3.56 1.54 -20.34
N ALA A 34 -4.33 0.52 -20.73
CA ALA A 34 -5.41 0.64 -21.70
C ALA A 34 -6.75 0.34 -21.03
N PHE A 35 -7.79 1.11 -21.35
CA PHE A 35 -9.11 0.98 -20.74
C PHE A 35 -10.20 0.82 -21.81
N SER A 36 -11.06 -0.19 -21.68
CA SER A 36 -12.25 -0.40 -22.52
C SER A 36 -13.49 -0.71 -21.67
N ILE A 37 -14.69 -0.56 -22.25
CA ILE A 37 -15.92 -1.13 -21.68
C ILE A 37 -16.15 -2.47 -22.35
N GLU A 38 -16.29 -3.51 -21.54
CA GLU A 38 -16.50 -4.87 -22.01
C GLU A 38 -17.81 -5.42 -21.46
N LEU A 39 -18.55 -6.11 -22.34
CA LEU A 39 -19.65 -6.98 -21.94
C LEU A 39 -19.11 -8.38 -21.70
N VAL A 40 -18.97 -8.75 -20.43
CA VAL A 40 -18.39 -10.03 -20.05
C VAL A 40 -19.48 -11.08 -19.90
N THR A 41 -19.47 -12.07 -20.80
CA THR A 41 -20.37 -13.24 -20.76
C THR A 41 -19.89 -14.30 -19.78
N PRO A 42 -20.74 -15.26 -19.34
CA PRO A 42 -20.29 -16.38 -18.51
C PRO A 42 -19.14 -17.19 -19.13
N ALA A 43 -19.14 -17.34 -20.47
CA ALA A 43 -18.06 -18.00 -21.20
C ALA A 43 -16.76 -17.17 -21.14
N GLY A 44 -16.83 -15.87 -21.44
CA GLY A 44 -15.68 -14.97 -21.34
C GLY A 44 -15.13 -14.85 -19.90
N ALA A 45 -16.02 -14.88 -18.90
CA ALA A 45 -15.62 -14.89 -17.51
C ALA A 45 -14.85 -16.16 -17.13
N THR A 46 -15.24 -17.30 -17.68
CA THR A 46 -14.52 -18.57 -17.51
C THR A 46 -13.12 -18.50 -18.10
N GLU A 47 -12.97 -17.93 -19.29
CA GLU A 47 -11.66 -17.73 -19.92
C GLU A 47 -10.76 -16.80 -19.09
N LEU A 48 -11.29 -15.66 -18.65
CA LEU A 48 -10.54 -14.70 -17.82
C LEU A 48 -10.09 -15.31 -16.49
N LEU A 49 -10.89 -16.18 -15.89
CA LEU A 49 -10.54 -16.87 -14.65
C LEU A 49 -9.43 -17.92 -14.81
N GLN A 50 -9.19 -18.44 -16.03
CA GLN A 50 -8.03 -19.30 -16.29
C GLN A 50 -6.71 -18.55 -16.09
N ARG A 51 -6.74 -17.22 -16.23
CA ARG A 51 -5.59 -16.33 -16.07
C ARG A 51 -5.39 -15.84 -14.63
N LYS A 52 -6.18 -16.34 -13.66
CA LYS A 52 -6.08 -15.96 -12.25
C LYS A 52 -4.83 -16.56 -11.60
N ARG A 53 -4.26 -15.85 -10.62
CA ARG A 53 -3.18 -16.39 -9.81
C ARG A 53 -3.67 -17.55 -8.93
N PRO A 54 -2.84 -18.57 -8.64
CA PRO A 54 -3.20 -19.65 -7.71
C PRO A 54 -3.60 -19.12 -6.32
N SER A 55 -2.97 -18.04 -5.87
CA SER A 55 -3.20 -17.41 -4.57
C SER A 55 -4.44 -16.50 -4.50
N ALA A 56 -5.18 -16.31 -5.60
CA ALA A 56 -6.34 -15.43 -5.61
C ALA A 56 -7.49 -16.03 -4.77
N ALA A 57 -7.73 -15.45 -3.59
CA ALA A 57 -8.74 -15.90 -2.67
C ALA A 57 -10.16 -15.57 -3.16
N GLU A 58 -11.07 -16.52 -3.05
CA GLU A 58 -12.47 -16.34 -3.41
C GLU A 58 -13.31 -16.05 -2.17
N ASN A 59 -14.12 -14.99 -2.22
CA ASN A 59 -15.05 -14.66 -1.15
C ASN A 59 -16.47 -15.03 -1.57
N LEU A 60 -16.96 -16.17 -1.11
CA LEU A 60 -18.29 -16.70 -1.45
C LEU A 60 -19.42 -15.71 -1.14
N ASN A 61 -19.33 -14.93 -0.07
CA ASN A 61 -20.36 -13.94 0.26
C ASN A 61 -20.40 -12.81 -0.77
N ALA A 62 -19.23 -12.32 -1.19
CA ALA A 62 -19.13 -11.30 -2.23
C ALA A 62 -19.64 -11.84 -3.57
N ILE A 63 -19.24 -13.07 -3.93
CA ILE A 63 -19.72 -13.75 -5.16
C ILE A 63 -21.23 -13.87 -5.16
N ASN A 64 -21.84 -14.29 -4.05
CA ASN A 64 -23.30 -14.45 -3.94
C ASN A 64 -24.02 -13.10 -4.09
N ALA A 65 -23.54 -12.06 -3.40
CA ALA A 65 -24.15 -10.74 -3.45
C ALA A 65 -24.07 -10.12 -4.86
N TYR A 66 -22.92 -10.26 -5.53
CA TYR A 66 -22.77 -9.82 -6.92
C TYR A 66 -23.66 -10.65 -7.87
N ALA A 67 -23.75 -11.96 -7.68
CA ALA A 67 -24.56 -12.83 -8.55
C ALA A 67 -26.05 -12.48 -8.45
N GLU A 68 -26.55 -12.21 -7.23
CA GLU A 68 -27.91 -11.75 -7.01
C GLU A 68 -28.15 -10.38 -7.67
N ALA A 69 -27.25 -9.42 -7.45
CA ALA A 69 -27.35 -8.09 -8.08
C ALA A 69 -27.33 -8.16 -9.61
N MET A 70 -26.51 -9.04 -10.20
CA MET A 70 -26.47 -9.28 -11.65
C MET A 70 -27.75 -9.95 -12.14
N GLY A 71 -28.21 -11.01 -11.47
CA GLY A 71 -29.42 -11.76 -11.84
C GLY A 71 -30.70 -10.92 -11.76
N GLU A 72 -30.77 -9.97 -10.83
CA GLU A 72 -31.89 -9.03 -10.69
C GLU A 72 -31.76 -7.79 -11.60
N GLY A 73 -30.67 -7.66 -12.37
CA GLY A 73 -30.42 -6.52 -13.23
C GLY A 73 -30.10 -5.22 -12.47
N ARG A 74 -29.69 -5.32 -11.19
CA ARG A 74 -29.23 -4.18 -10.37
C ARG A 74 -27.78 -3.81 -10.63
N TRP A 75 -27.00 -4.69 -11.26
CA TRP A 75 -25.64 -4.37 -11.68
C TRP A 75 -25.64 -3.45 -12.90
N ILE A 76 -24.94 -2.32 -12.79
CA ILE A 76 -24.71 -1.36 -13.88
C ILE A 76 -23.23 -0.99 -13.99
N LEU A 77 -22.83 -0.35 -15.09
CA LEU A 77 -21.47 0.14 -15.26
C LEU A 77 -21.15 1.16 -14.16
N ASN A 78 -20.21 0.81 -13.28
CA ASN A 78 -19.86 1.59 -12.09
C ASN A 78 -18.37 1.96 -12.02
N GLY A 79 -17.64 1.82 -13.12
CA GLY A 79 -16.21 2.13 -13.19
C GLY A 79 -15.30 1.16 -12.43
N MET A 80 -15.81 0.15 -11.71
CA MET A 80 -14.95 -0.88 -11.11
C MET A 80 -14.36 -1.75 -12.23
N PRO A 81 -13.03 -1.80 -12.43
CA PRO A 81 -12.45 -2.51 -13.57
C PRO A 81 -12.22 -3.99 -13.27
N LEU A 82 -12.24 -4.84 -14.30
CA LEU A 82 -11.43 -6.05 -14.33
C LEU A 82 -10.01 -5.63 -14.69
N ILE A 83 -9.02 -6.11 -13.94
CA ILE A 83 -7.62 -5.67 -14.13
C ILE A 83 -6.81 -6.84 -14.65
N LEU A 84 -6.30 -6.69 -15.87
CA LEU A 84 -5.33 -7.60 -16.48
C LEU A 84 -3.95 -6.95 -16.48
N SER A 85 -2.99 -7.76 -16.07
CA SER A 85 -1.60 -7.38 -16.06
C SER A 85 -1.01 -7.36 -17.48
N ARG A 86 0.21 -6.86 -17.65
CA ARG A 86 0.92 -6.91 -18.95
C ARG A 86 1.10 -8.31 -19.48
N THR A 87 1.38 -9.25 -18.58
CA THR A 87 1.56 -10.67 -18.89
C THR A 87 0.23 -11.41 -19.04
N GLY A 88 -0.90 -10.68 -19.00
CA GLY A 88 -2.24 -11.24 -19.15
C GLY A 88 -2.81 -11.87 -17.88
N VAL A 89 -2.12 -11.72 -16.73
CA VAL A 89 -2.57 -12.27 -15.45
C VAL A 89 -3.73 -11.44 -14.91
N LEU A 90 -4.78 -12.09 -14.43
CA LEU A 90 -5.90 -11.44 -13.77
C LEU A 90 -5.50 -10.96 -12.36
N LEU A 91 -5.41 -9.65 -12.18
CA LEU A 91 -5.02 -8.98 -10.94
C LEU A 91 -6.22 -8.65 -10.05
N ASP A 92 -7.36 -8.28 -10.63
CA ASP A 92 -8.59 -7.92 -9.91
C ASP A 92 -9.83 -8.30 -10.73
N GLY A 93 -10.92 -8.63 -10.04
CA GLY A 93 -12.21 -8.95 -10.63
C GLY A 93 -12.71 -10.37 -10.39
N VAL A 94 -11.96 -11.21 -9.66
CA VAL A 94 -12.26 -12.64 -9.46
C VAL A 94 -13.69 -12.87 -8.97
N GLN A 95 -14.14 -12.12 -7.95
CA GLN A 95 -15.47 -12.31 -7.36
C GLN A 95 -16.58 -11.93 -8.35
N ARG A 96 -16.37 -10.91 -9.19
CA ARG A 96 -17.34 -10.46 -10.20
C ARG A 96 -17.42 -11.44 -11.39
N LEU A 97 -16.29 -11.99 -11.81
CA LEU A 97 -16.26 -13.05 -12.83
C LEU A 97 -16.96 -14.32 -12.36
N ARG A 98 -16.70 -14.76 -11.12
CA ARG A 98 -17.41 -15.90 -10.51
C ARG A 98 -18.91 -15.62 -10.36
N ALA A 99 -19.28 -14.40 -10.01
CA ALA A 99 -20.68 -13.99 -9.90
C ALA A 99 -21.42 -14.02 -11.24
N CYS A 100 -20.78 -13.57 -12.32
CA CYS A 100 -21.30 -13.66 -13.70
C CYS A 100 -21.59 -15.12 -14.08
N ILE A 101 -20.63 -16.02 -13.84
CA ILE A 101 -20.82 -17.46 -14.08
C ILE A 101 -21.97 -18.02 -13.24
N LYS A 102 -22.00 -17.68 -11.94
CA LYS A 102 -23.03 -18.17 -11.02
C LYS A 102 -24.43 -17.70 -11.38
N ALA A 103 -24.58 -16.43 -11.78
CA ALA A 103 -25.86 -15.85 -12.16
C ALA A 103 -26.30 -16.28 -13.57
N GLY A 104 -25.37 -16.73 -14.41
CA GLY A 104 -25.65 -17.13 -15.79
C GLY A 104 -26.00 -15.96 -16.71
N VAL A 105 -25.67 -14.72 -16.31
CA VAL A 105 -26.00 -13.49 -17.06
C VAL A 105 -24.74 -12.68 -17.35
N PRO A 106 -24.64 -12.04 -18.53
CA PRO A 106 -23.52 -11.16 -18.84
C PRO A 106 -23.60 -9.86 -18.01
N PHE A 107 -22.46 -9.22 -17.77
CA PHE A 107 -22.39 -7.93 -17.08
C PHE A 107 -21.43 -6.96 -17.77
N LEU A 108 -21.73 -5.67 -17.69
CA LEU A 108 -20.85 -4.60 -18.19
C LEU A 108 -19.84 -4.19 -17.13
N THR A 109 -18.60 -3.98 -17.55
CA THR A 109 -17.49 -3.55 -16.68
C THR A 109 -16.44 -2.79 -17.48
N VAL A 110 -15.60 -2.02 -16.77
CA VAL A 110 -14.34 -1.52 -17.35
C VAL A 110 -13.35 -2.69 -17.41
N LEU A 111 -12.60 -2.82 -18.50
CA LEU A 111 -11.44 -3.70 -18.59
C LEU A 111 -10.19 -2.82 -18.64
N ALA A 112 -9.33 -2.94 -17.63
CA ALA A 112 -8.02 -2.29 -17.57
C ALA A 112 -6.95 -3.31 -17.95
N GLN A 113 -6.23 -3.07 -19.03
CA GLN A 113 -5.16 -3.93 -19.53
C GLN A 113 -3.81 -3.24 -19.46
N ASN A 114 -2.74 -4.02 -19.66
CA ASN A 114 -1.37 -3.53 -19.67
C ASN A 114 -0.93 -2.89 -18.33
N ILE A 115 -1.51 -3.38 -17.23
CA ILE A 115 -1.20 -2.92 -15.88
C ILE A 115 0.04 -3.65 -15.36
N PRO A 116 1.02 -2.97 -14.74
CA PRO A 116 2.17 -3.65 -14.15
C PRO A 116 1.75 -4.73 -13.12
N ASP A 117 2.37 -5.90 -13.18
CA ASP A 117 2.04 -7.10 -12.39
C ASP A 117 2.18 -6.91 -10.86
N ASP A 118 2.88 -5.86 -10.45
CA ASP A 118 3.21 -5.43 -9.09
C ASP A 118 2.28 -4.35 -8.53
N VAL A 119 1.34 -3.82 -9.33
CA VAL A 119 0.31 -2.85 -8.86
C VAL A 119 -0.56 -3.42 -7.73
N LEU A 120 -0.61 -4.75 -7.59
CA LEU A 120 -1.28 -5.46 -6.49
C LEU A 120 -0.89 -4.94 -5.10
N HIS A 121 0.33 -4.43 -4.90
CA HIS A 121 0.77 -3.86 -3.61
C HIS A 121 -0.07 -2.65 -3.16
N THR A 122 -0.72 -1.97 -4.10
CA THR A 122 -1.61 -0.82 -3.83
C THR A 122 -3.09 -1.21 -3.72
N ILE A 123 -3.45 -2.42 -4.17
CA ILE A 123 -4.81 -2.97 -4.15
C ILE A 123 -5.02 -3.82 -2.88
N ASP A 124 -4.05 -4.70 -2.57
CA ASP A 124 -4.05 -5.56 -1.39
C ASP A 124 -2.95 -5.15 -0.41
N GLN A 125 -3.36 -4.52 0.71
CA GLN A 125 -2.49 -4.09 1.80
C GLN A 125 -1.96 -5.28 2.60
N GLN A 126 -1.04 -6.07 2.04
CA GLN A 126 -0.22 -7.03 2.80
C GLN A 126 0.97 -7.55 1.98
N ARG A 127 1.95 -6.69 1.72
CA ARG A 127 3.40 -7.01 1.73
C ARG A 127 4.17 -5.75 1.37
N ARG A 128 5.01 -5.27 2.30
CA ARG A 128 6.04 -4.27 2.00
C ARG A 128 7.11 -4.96 1.15
N ARG A 129 7.18 -4.68 -0.15
CA ARG A 129 8.40 -4.83 -0.94
C ARG A 129 8.96 -3.42 -1.18
N SER A 130 10.27 -3.25 -1.36
CA SER A 130 10.85 -2.01 -1.89
C SER A 130 10.71 -1.98 -3.41
N PHE A 131 10.92 -0.84 -4.08
CA PHE A 131 10.98 -0.80 -5.55
C PHE A 131 12.08 -1.72 -6.11
N ALA A 132 13.20 -1.83 -5.40
CA ALA A 132 14.23 -2.84 -5.68
C ALA A 132 13.67 -4.26 -5.57
N GLY A 133 12.92 -4.60 -4.53
CA GLY A 133 12.28 -5.91 -4.41
C GLY A 133 11.21 -6.19 -5.48
N VAL A 134 10.63 -5.13 -6.07
CA VAL A 134 9.78 -5.23 -7.26
C VAL A 134 10.62 -5.59 -8.48
N LEU A 135 11.73 -4.88 -8.71
CA LEU A 135 12.65 -5.13 -9.83
C LEU A 135 13.27 -6.54 -9.75
N GLU A 136 13.66 -7.00 -8.57
CA GLU A 136 14.16 -8.37 -8.33
C GLU A 136 13.12 -9.42 -8.70
N ALA A 137 11.85 -9.19 -8.33
CA ALA A 137 10.77 -10.11 -8.69
C ALA A 137 10.51 -10.16 -10.21
N ARG A 138 10.89 -9.12 -10.95
CA ARG A 138 10.87 -9.07 -12.41
C ARG A 138 12.14 -9.67 -13.05
N GLY A 139 13.09 -10.15 -12.23
CA GLY A 139 14.36 -10.69 -12.71
C GLY A 139 15.38 -9.62 -13.15
N VAL A 140 15.16 -8.35 -12.78
CA VAL A 140 16.08 -7.26 -13.13
C VAL A 140 17.34 -7.35 -12.24
N PRO A 141 18.54 -7.47 -12.83
CA PRO A 141 19.78 -7.55 -12.07
C PRO A 141 20.10 -6.20 -11.42
N HIS A 142 20.85 -6.23 -10.31
CA HIS A 142 21.32 -5.02 -9.61
C HIS A 142 20.19 -4.03 -9.24
N ALA A 143 19.00 -4.54 -8.91
CA ALA A 143 17.80 -3.77 -8.63
C ALA A 143 17.99 -2.61 -7.64
N HIS A 144 18.77 -2.82 -6.58
CA HIS A 144 19.09 -1.78 -5.59
C HIS A 144 19.92 -0.63 -6.17
N ALA A 145 20.92 -0.95 -6.98
CA ALA A 145 21.76 0.02 -7.68
C ALA A 145 20.93 0.83 -8.70
N LEU A 146 20.07 0.14 -9.44
CA LEU A 146 19.16 0.75 -10.42
C LEU A 146 18.16 1.70 -9.76
N GLN A 147 17.53 1.31 -8.65
CA GLN A 147 16.66 2.20 -7.87
C GLN A 147 17.43 3.43 -7.36
N SER A 148 18.64 3.24 -6.83
CA SER A 148 19.48 4.33 -6.31
C SER A 148 19.81 5.35 -7.40
N ALA A 149 20.19 4.86 -8.59
CA ALA A 149 20.48 5.70 -9.75
C ALA A 149 19.24 6.46 -10.24
N LEU A 150 18.10 5.77 -10.39
CA LEU A 150 16.81 6.39 -10.79
C LEU A 150 16.41 7.53 -9.87
N VAL A 151 16.43 7.29 -8.54
CA VAL A 151 16.07 8.32 -7.56
C VAL A 151 16.98 9.54 -7.69
N LYS A 152 18.29 9.34 -7.91
CA LYS A 152 19.22 10.46 -8.03
C LYS A 152 19.04 11.23 -9.34
N LEU A 153 18.89 10.53 -10.45
CA LEU A 153 18.70 11.15 -11.78
C LEU A 153 17.38 11.92 -11.85
N ILE A 154 16.27 11.38 -11.32
CA ILE A 154 14.99 12.09 -11.27
C ILE A 154 15.11 13.36 -10.42
N ARG A 155 15.77 13.27 -9.25
CA ARG A 155 15.98 14.46 -8.41
C ARG A 155 16.88 15.50 -9.05
N TYR A 156 17.83 15.05 -9.85
CA TYR A 156 18.72 15.91 -10.61
C TYR A 156 17.94 16.70 -11.67
N ASP A 157 17.18 16.01 -12.50
CA ASP A 157 16.37 16.63 -13.57
C ASP A 157 15.24 17.52 -13.02
N ASP A 158 14.64 17.15 -11.88
CA ASP A 158 13.63 17.98 -11.20
C ASP A 158 14.22 19.24 -10.54
N GLY A 159 15.55 19.40 -10.48
CA GLY A 159 16.20 20.47 -9.71
C GLY A 159 16.02 20.33 -8.19
N LYS A 160 15.78 19.11 -7.69
CA LYS A 160 15.45 18.78 -6.28
C LYS A 160 16.59 18.08 -5.52
N MET A 161 17.83 18.22 -5.97
CA MET A 161 19.00 17.63 -5.30
C MET A 161 19.17 18.08 -3.84
N LEU A 162 18.73 19.29 -3.50
CA LEU A 162 18.89 19.91 -2.17
C LEU A 162 17.62 19.90 -1.31
N ARG A 163 16.45 19.66 -1.90
CA ARG A 163 15.16 19.67 -1.16
C ARG A 163 14.88 18.32 -0.51
N GLY A 164 14.31 18.34 0.69
CA GLY A 164 14.01 17.16 1.50
C GLY A 164 12.69 16.46 1.15
N ALA A 165 12.77 15.13 1.07
CA ALA A 165 11.72 14.11 1.22
C ALA A 165 10.53 14.08 0.25
N GLY A 166 10.81 13.96 -1.04
CA GLY A 166 9.92 13.28 -1.99
C GLY A 166 10.74 12.35 -2.87
N THR A 167 10.77 11.06 -2.58
CA THR A 167 11.23 10.07 -3.57
C THR A 167 10.20 10.01 -4.68
N ALA A 168 10.65 9.99 -5.94
CA ALA A 168 9.76 9.80 -7.07
C ALA A 168 8.84 8.59 -6.82
N SER A 169 7.57 8.69 -7.22
CA SER A 169 6.65 7.56 -7.10
C SER A 169 7.20 6.35 -7.83
N TRP A 170 6.88 5.15 -7.37
CA TRP A 170 7.24 3.92 -8.09
C TRP A 170 6.68 3.91 -9.51
N SER A 171 5.50 4.52 -9.74
CA SER A 171 4.95 4.69 -11.10
C SER A 171 5.89 5.47 -12.02
N ARG A 172 6.39 6.62 -11.52
CA ARG A 172 7.33 7.46 -12.25
C ARG A 172 8.67 6.76 -12.44
N MET A 173 9.22 6.13 -11.41
CA MET A 173 10.48 5.38 -11.52
C MET A 173 10.39 4.25 -12.55
N ASP A 174 9.31 3.49 -12.54
CA ASP A 174 9.08 2.40 -13.50
C ASP A 174 8.94 2.90 -14.95
N ARG A 175 8.24 4.04 -15.13
CA ARG A 175 8.09 4.68 -16.43
C ARG A 175 9.41 5.26 -16.96
N VAL A 176 10.13 5.99 -16.13
CA VAL A 176 11.45 6.55 -16.44
C VAL A 176 12.43 5.44 -16.78
N LEU A 177 12.46 4.35 -15.99
CA LEU A 177 13.35 3.23 -16.27
C LEU A 177 13.13 2.66 -17.68
N ARG A 178 11.87 2.47 -18.08
CA ARG A 178 11.54 1.95 -19.41
C ARG A 178 11.85 2.91 -20.54
N ALA A 179 11.65 4.20 -20.31
CA ALA A 179 11.97 5.24 -21.27
C ALA A 179 13.49 5.48 -21.42
N ASN A 180 14.31 4.95 -20.50
CA ASN A 180 15.76 5.09 -20.46
C ASN A 180 16.45 3.72 -20.26
N PRO A 181 16.33 2.78 -21.23
CA PRO A 181 16.85 1.40 -21.07
C PRO A 181 18.38 1.33 -20.97
N ASP A 182 19.09 2.36 -21.43
CA ASP A 182 20.53 2.52 -21.29
C ASP A 182 21.00 2.66 -19.82
N LEU A 183 20.09 2.94 -18.88
CA LEU A 183 20.40 3.03 -17.46
C LEU A 183 20.84 1.68 -16.86
N GLU A 184 20.24 0.56 -17.29
CA GLU A 184 20.66 -0.76 -16.82
C GLU A 184 22.11 -1.07 -17.22
N GLN A 185 22.47 -0.72 -18.46
CA GLN A 185 23.84 -0.83 -18.93
C GLN A 185 24.79 0.11 -18.16
N ALA A 186 24.35 1.32 -17.83
CA ALA A 186 25.15 2.26 -17.03
C ALA A 186 25.42 1.75 -15.61
N VAL A 187 24.43 1.10 -14.97
CA VAL A 187 24.60 0.42 -13.68
C VAL A 187 25.65 -0.68 -13.78
N LYS A 188 25.53 -1.56 -14.78
CA LYS A 188 26.49 -2.65 -15.01
C LYS A 188 27.91 -2.12 -15.17
N MET A 189 28.10 -1.15 -16.07
CA MET A 189 29.41 -0.53 -16.30
C MET A 189 29.96 0.19 -15.08
N SER A 190 29.09 0.82 -14.28
CA SER A 190 29.49 1.43 -13.02
C SER A 190 29.95 0.39 -12.02
N LEU A 191 29.33 -0.78 -11.92
CA LEU A 191 29.75 -1.84 -11.00
C LEU A 191 31.09 -2.48 -11.43
N GLU A 192 31.34 -2.57 -12.73
CA GLU A 192 32.59 -3.09 -13.31
C GLU A 192 33.72 -2.04 -13.35
N SER A 193 33.45 -0.78 -13.05
CA SER A 193 34.42 0.32 -13.14
C SER A 193 35.49 0.26 -12.05
N GLU A 194 36.76 0.43 -12.44
CA GLU A 194 37.90 0.52 -11.52
C GLU A 194 37.96 1.83 -10.72
N ALA A 195 37.13 2.83 -11.05
CA ALA A 195 36.98 4.08 -10.29
C ALA A 195 36.19 3.88 -8.98
N THR A 196 36.54 2.84 -8.22
CA THR A 196 35.88 2.36 -6.98
C THR A 196 35.88 3.38 -5.85
N VAL A 197 36.81 4.34 -5.88
CA VAL A 197 36.88 5.46 -4.94
C VAL A 197 35.62 6.36 -4.99
N LEU A 198 34.97 6.43 -6.15
CA LEU A 198 33.64 7.01 -6.26
C LEU A 198 32.60 5.98 -5.81
N SER A 199 31.73 6.36 -4.88
CA SER A 199 30.60 5.49 -4.55
C SER A 199 29.72 5.29 -5.77
N GLU A 200 29.12 4.11 -5.89
CA GLU A 200 28.19 3.75 -6.97
C GLU A 200 27.09 4.80 -7.16
N ALA A 201 26.56 5.32 -6.06
CA ALA A 201 25.55 6.37 -6.06
C ALA A 201 26.00 7.65 -6.78
N VAL A 202 27.31 7.95 -6.86
CA VAL A 202 27.86 9.09 -7.60
C VAL A 202 28.30 8.65 -9.01
N ARG A 203 28.97 7.50 -9.11
CA ARG A 203 29.54 7.00 -10.36
C ARG A 203 28.49 6.64 -11.40
N THR A 204 27.39 5.97 -11.02
CA THR A 204 26.37 5.55 -11.99
C THR A 204 25.66 6.74 -12.66
N PRO A 205 25.17 7.76 -11.93
CA PRO A 205 24.56 8.92 -12.58
C PRO A 205 25.53 9.71 -13.45
N LEU A 206 26.79 9.88 -13.03
CA LEU A 206 27.82 10.51 -13.87
C LEU A 206 28.06 9.74 -15.16
N LEU A 207 28.18 8.42 -15.08
CA LEU A 207 28.40 7.57 -16.24
C LEU A 207 27.20 7.64 -17.19
N PHE A 208 25.98 7.51 -16.68
CA PHE A 208 24.75 7.61 -17.46
C PHE A 208 24.62 8.96 -18.17
N MET A 209 24.70 10.05 -17.42
CA MET A 209 24.56 11.40 -17.96
C MET A 209 25.70 11.73 -18.93
N GLY A 210 26.94 11.43 -18.54
CA GLY A 210 28.13 11.72 -19.34
C GLY A 210 28.17 10.94 -20.65
N PHE A 211 27.75 9.67 -20.66
CA PHE A 211 27.72 8.87 -21.89
C PHE A 211 26.67 9.31 -22.91
N ARG A 212 25.64 10.04 -22.47
CA ARG A 212 24.68 10.70 -23.36
C ARG A 212 25.22 11.98 -23.99
N VAL A 213 26.26 12.57 -23.40
CA VAL A 213 26.95 13.76 -23.92
C VAL A 213 28.17 13.34 -24.75
N ASP A 214 29.17 12.74 -24.10
CA ASP A 214 30.41 12.27 -24.72
C ASP A 214 30.97 11.05 -23.96
N LYS A 215 30.87 9.88 -24.60
CA LYS A 215 31.35 8.60 -24.03
C LYS A 215 32.87 8.55 -23.84
N THR A 216 33.62 9.16 -24.75
CA THR A 216 35.09 9.10 -24.73
C THR A 216 35.63 9.99 -23.62
N ALA A 217 35.17 11.23 -23.54
CA ALA A 217 35.54 12.16 -22.49
C ALA A 217 35.12 11.66 -21.10
N THR A 218 33.91 11.08 -20.99
CA THR A 218 33.44 10.50 -19.72
C THR A 218 34.30 9.31 -19.28
N ARG A 219 34.72 8.45 -20.22
CA ARG A 219 35.64 7.34 -19.90
C ARG A 219 36.99 7.87 -19.43
N ARG A 220 37.58 8.82 -20.16
CA ARG A 220 38.83 9.48 -19.76
C ARG A 220 38.75 10.07 -18.35
N PHE A 221 37.64 10.73 -18.03
CA PHE A 221 37.40 11.28 -16.69
C PHE A 221 37.43 10.21 -15.60
N LEU A 222 36.70 9.10 -15.79
CA LEU A 222 36.65 8.00 -14.84
C LEU A 222 38.00 7.27 -14.73
N ASP A 223 38.70 7.09 -15.85
CA ASP A 223 40.01 6.47 -15.92
C ASP A 223 41.06 7.31 -15.16
N ALA A 224 41.00 8.64 -15.28
CA ALA A 224 41.86 9.55 -14.52
C ALA A 224 41.57 9.56 -13.01
N ILE A 225 40.38 9.11 -12.59
CA ILE A 225 40.06 8.90 -11.17
C ILE A 225 40.59 7.54 -10.67
N ALA A 226 40.49 6.51 -11.52
CA ALA A 226 40.93 5.16 -11.20
C ALA A 226 42.46 5.07 -11.11
N TRP A 227 43.15 5.65 -12.09
CA TRP A 227 44.60 5.57 -12.28
C TRP A 227 45.19 6.98 -12.47
N PRO A 228 45.11 7.86 -11.45
CA PRO A 228 45.54 9.26 -11.56
C PRO A 228 47.00 9.41 -12.02
N GLU A 229 47.87 8.44 -11.71
CA GLU A 229 49.28 8.43 -12.08
C GLU A 229 49.54 8.32 -13.60
N LYS A 230 48.54 7.86 -14.37
CA LYS A 230 48.62 7.77 -15.84
C LYS A 230 48.24 9.06 -16.54
N TYR A 231 47.78 10.06 -15.79
CA TYR A 231 47.24 11.31 -16.32
C TYR A 231 48.01 12.51 -15.78
N SER A 232 47.84 13.66 -16.43
CA SER A 232 48.33 14.92 -15.89
C SER A 232 47.73 15.15 -14.50
N PRO A 233 48.50 15.65 -13.51
CA PRO A 233 47.93 16.06 -12.23
C PRO A 233 46.83 17.11 -12.36
N MET A 234 46.79 17.86 -13.48
CA MET A 234 45.75 18.85 -13.79
C MET A 234 44.57 18.26 -14.56
N GLU A 235 44.58 16.97 -14.88
CA GLU A 235 43.42 16.29 -15.48
C GLU A 235 42.25 16.35 -14.49
N PRO A 236 41.03 16.75 -14.93
CA PRO A 236 39.90 16.92 -14.03
C PRO A 236 39.60 15.70 -13.13
N GLY A 237 39.70 14.49 -13.69
CA GLY A 237 39.51 13.26 -12.93
C GLY A 237 40.58 13.03 -11.85
N ALA A 238 41.85 13.27 -12.18
CA ALA A 238 42.95 13.17 -11.22
C ALA A 238 42.81 14.19 -10.07
N ARG A 239 42.34 15.41 -10.37
CA ARG A 239 42.06 16.43 -9.34
C ARG A 239 40.93 16.04 -8.40
N ILE A 240 39.87 15.40 -8.92
CA ILE A 240 38.82 14.83 -8.08
C ILE A 240 39.38 13.71 -7.20
N ARG A 241 40.25 12.86 -7.75
CA ARG A 241 40.91 11.79 -6.98
C ARG A 241 41.75 12.36 -5.82
N ASP A 242 42.61 13.34 -6.09
CA ASP A 242 43.41 14.03 -5.07
C ASP A 242 42.52 14.59 -3.96
N LEU A 243 41.41 15.25 -4.34
CA LEU A 243 40.50 15.85 -3.37
C LEU A 243 39.83 14.79 -2.49
N ILE A 244 39.44 13.64 -3.06
CA ILE A 244 38.89 12.54 -2.27
C ILE A 244 39.95 12.01 -1.30
N ASP A 245 41.18 11.79 -1.75
CA ASP A 245 42.25 11.22 -0.93
C ASP A 245 42.65 12.18 0.22
N ILE A 246 42.74 13.48 -0.04
CA ILE A 246 43.02 14.51 1.00
C ILE A 246 41.93 14.55 2.07
N THR A 247 40.67 14.41 1.68
CA THR A 247 39.52 14.51 2.60
C THR A 247 39.13 13.18 3.24
N ARG A 248 39.79 12.07 2.87
CA ARG A 248 39.41 10.73 3.32
C ARG A 248 39.72 10.47 4.80
N GLY A 249 40.81 11.07 5.30
CA GLY A 249 41.37 10.77 6.63
C GLY A 249 40.61 11.37 7.81
N ASP A 250 39.80 12.40 7.59
CA ASP A 250 39.05 13.09 8.65
C ASP A 250 37.54 13.14 8.32
N PRO A 251 36.67 12.52 9.15
CA PRO A 251 35.22 12.56 8.97
C PRO A 251 34.62 13.97 8.87
N ALA A 252 35.25 14.99 9.48
CA ALA A 252 34.78 16.36 9.43
C ALA A 252 35.01 17.03 8.06
N THR A 253 36.06 16.62 7.34
CA THR A 253 36.41 17.17 6.01
C THR A 253 35.98 16.26 4.87
N ARG A 254 35.58 15.02 5.15
CA ARG A 254 35.12 14.03 4.16
C ARG A 254 33.96 14.56 3.30
N LEU A 255 34.13 14.47 1.98
CA LEU A 255 33.12 14.89 1.03
C LEU A 255 31.85 14.03 1.15
N LYS A 256 30.73 14.67 1.46
CA LYS A 256 29.41 14.04 1.44
C LYS A 256 29.00 13.70 -0.01
N PRO A 257 28.19 12.65 -0.26
CA PRO A 257 27.85 12.21 -1.61
C PRO A 257 27.24 13.28 -2.53
N VAL A 258 26.42 14.19 -1.99
CA VAL A 258 25.80 15.29 -2.77
C VAL A 258 26.86 16.29 -3.23
N MET A 259 27.78 16.66 -2.34
CA MET A 259 28.87 17.58 -2.64
C MET A 259 29.86 16.95 -3.62
N LEU A 260 30.25 15.70 -3.40
CA LEU A 260 31.10 14.96 -4.34
C LEU A 260 30.48 14.89 -5.75
N PHE A 261 29.17 14.62 -5.84
CA PHE A 261 28.48 14.59 -7.13
C PHE A 261 28.49 15.96 -7.83
N ALA A 262 28.25 17.06 -7.10
CA ALA A 262 28.34 18.41 -7.65
C ALA A 262 29.75 18.72 -8.20
N LEU A 263 30.80 18.39 -7.44
CA LEU A 263 32.18 18.60 -7.85
C LEU A 263 32.55 17.75 -9.08
N CYS A 264 32.11 16.50 -9.13
CA CYS A 264 32.31 15.64 -10.29
C CYS A 264 31.59 16.18 -11.54
N ILE A 265 30.41 16.79 -11.43
CA ILE A 265 29.74 17.42 -12.59
C ILE A 265 30.57 18.60 -13.11
N LYS A 266 31.06 19.48 -12.22
CA LYS A 266 31.93 20.61 -12.61
C LYS A 266 33.21 20.11 -13.29
N ALA A 267 33.83 19.06 -12.76
CA ALA A 267 35.03 18.46 -13.33
C ALA A 267 34.77 17.76 -14.67
N LEU A 268 33.63 17.06 -14.81
CA LEU A 268 33.25 16.42 -16.07
C LEU A 268 32.94 17.46 -17.17
N ASN A 269 32.30 18.58 -16.83
CA ASN A 269 32.15 19.73 -17.74
C ASN A 269 33.50 20.28 -18.22
N ALA A 270 34.48 20.36 -17.31
CA ALA A 270 35.84 20.77 -17.65
C ALA A 270 36.50 19.76 -18.60
N THR A 271 36.30 18.45 -18.39
CA THR A 271 36.75 17.42 -19.33
C THR A 271 36.11 17.57 -20.71
N PHE A 272 34.80 17.85 -20.80
CA PHE A 272 34.12 18.10 -22.08
C PHE A 272 34.65 19.33 -22.80
N SER A 273 35.03 20.37 -22.05
CA SER A 273 35.50 21.65 -22.60
C SER A 273 37.01 21.69 -22.81
N GLY A 274 37.75 20.66 -22.39
CA GLY A 274 39.22 20.63 -22.43
C GLY A 274 39.89 21.60 -21.44
N GLU A 275 39.16 22.02 -20.40
CA GLU A 275 39.66 22.94 -19.38
C GLU A 275 40.36 22.17 -18.24
N HIS A 276 41.39 22.80 -17.66
CA HIS A 276 42.15 22.25 -16.54
C HIS A 276 42.17 23.19 -15.31
N PRO A 277 41.02 23.44 -14.64
CA PRO A 277 40.96 24.21 -13.41
C PRO A 277 41.85 23.64 -12.29
N ARG A 278 42.49 24.51 -11.52
CA ARG A 278 43.36 24.12 -10.39
C ARG A 278 42.58 23.47 -9.23
N SER A 279 41.33 23.87 -9.03
CA SER A 279 40.47 23.37 -7.97
C SER A 279 39.00 23.38 -8.37
N TYR A 280 38.23 22.45 -7.79
CA TYR A 280 36.78 22.38 -7.91
C TYR A 280 36.16 22.70 -6.57
N THR A 281 35.24 23.66 -6.54
CA THR A 281 34.49 24.06 -5.34
C THR A 281 33.02 24.17 -5.68
N TRP A 282 32.17 23.88 -4.70
CA TRP A 282 30.73 24.10 -4.77
C TRP A 282 30.23 24.29 -3.35
N ILE A 283 29.46 25.36 -3.13
CA ILE A 283 28.88 25.70 -1.84
C ILE A 283 27.36 25.60 -1.98
N ASP A 284 26.73 24.82 -1.11
CA ASP A 284 25.29 24.68 -1.07
C ASP A 284 24.62 26.03 -0.75
N ARG A 285 23.86 26.57 -1.71
CA ARG A 285 23.10 27.82 -1.57
C ARG A 285 22.08 27.81 -0.44
N THR A 286 21.58 26.65 -0.05
CA THR A 286 20.67 26.52 1.11
C THR A 286 21.42 26.65 2.44
N ALA A 287 22.71 26.27 2.48
CA ALA A 287 23.55 26.41 3.66
C ALA A 287 24.24 27.78 3.73
N ASN A 288 24.52 28.40 2.59
CA ASN A 288 25.12 29.74 2.51
C ASN A 288 24.49 30.55 1.36
N PRO A 289 23.45 31.36 1.63
CA PRO A 289 22.77 32.13 0.59
C PRO A 289 23.64 33.15 -0.15
N THR A 290 24.72 33.62 0.48
CA THR A 290 25.56 34.72 -0.04
C THR A 290 26.66 34.21 -0.97
N LYS A 291 27.26 33.05 -0.67
CA LYS A 291 28.36 32.45 -1.44
C LYS A 291 27.99 31.16 -2.15
N GLY A 292 26.79 30.64 -1.90
CA GLY A 292 26.37 29.36 -2.44
C GLY A 292 25.89 29.46 -3.89
N GLU A 293 26.16 28.40 -4.63
CA GLU A 293 25.87 28.24 -6.05
C GLU A 293 24.65 27.32 -6.23
N GLU A 294 23.96 27.45 -7.35
CA GLU A 294 22.98 26.44 -7.75
C GLU A 294 23.65 25.07 -7.95
N PHE A 295 22.87 23.99 -7.90
CA PHE A 295 23.42 22.67 -8.15
C PHE A 295 23.90 22.60 -9.61
N PRO A 296 25.14 22.15 -9.88
CA PRO A 296 25.73 22.28 -11.21
C PRO A 296 25.00 21.42 -12.25
N ALA A 297 24.75 22.00 -13.41
CA ALA A 297 24.21 21.32 -14.58
C ALA A 297 25.35 20.66 -15.40
N LEU A 298 25.14 19.46 -15.92
CA LEU A 298 26.05 18.81 -16.86
C LEU A 298 25.76 19.35 -18.26
N LEU A 299 26.75 20.02 -18.85
CA LEU A 299 26.61 20.68 -20.14
C LEU A 299 26.35 19.64 -21.24
N GLY A 300 25.35 19.91 -22.08
CA GLY A 300 24.96 19.02 -23.19
C GLY A 300 24.05 17.85 -22.81
N TYR A 301 23.77 17.62 -21.52
CA TYR A 301 22.84 16.57 -21.10
C TYR A 301 21.39 17.03 -21.22
N SER A 302 20.60 16.32 -22.03
CA SER A 302 19.21 16.67 -22.35
C SER A 302 18.18 16.27 -21.27
N GLY A 303 18.60 15.62 -20.19
CA GLY A 303 17.70 15.02 -19.20
C GLY A 303 17.29 13.58 -19.51
N LEU A 304 16.56 13.00 -18.58
CA LEU A 304 15.86 11.73 -18.70
C LEU A 304 14.70 11.88 -19.68
N ASN A 305 14.45 10.82 -20.44
CA ASN A 305 13.16 10.67 -21.10
C ASN A 305 12.11 10.30 -20.05
N ASP A 306 11.23 11.23 -19.67
CA ASP A 306 10.16 11.00 -18.70
C ASP A 306 8.80 11.27 -19.37
N PRO A 307 8.27 10.31 -20.16
CA PRO A 307 7.03 10.50 -20.89
C PRO A 307 5.89 10.77 -19.91
N GLY A 308 5.11 11.83 -20.11
CA GLY A 308 4.06 12.23 -19.18
C GLY A 308 4.51 13.12 -18.01
N HIS A 309 5.81 13.38 -17.84
CA HIS A 309 6.29 14.51 -17.04
C HIS A 309 6.29 15.82 -17.83
N ALA A 310 6.41 15.72 -19.16
CA ALA A 310 6.65 16.85 -20.06
C ALA A 310 5.39 17.59 -20.58
N ASP A 311 4.19 17.27 -20.13
CA ASP A 311 2.94 17.88 -20.66
C ASP A 311 2.14 18.69 -19.63
N ASP A 312 2.76 19.12 -18.53
CA ASP A 312 2.20 20.12 -17.62
C ASP A 312 2.38 21.55 -18.17
N THR A 313 2.12 21.77 -19.46
CA THR A 313 1.76 23.14 -19.87
C THR A 313 0.30 23.34 -19.49
N GLU A 314 -0.01 24.49 -18.89
CA GLU A 314 -1.40 24.89 -18.61
C GLU A 314 -2.29 24.77 -19.87
N GLU A 315 -1.69 24.90 -21.05
CA GLU A 315 -2.34 24.70 -22.34
C GLU A 315 -2.72 23.24 -22.63
N THR A 316 -1.84 22.25 -22.42
CA THR A 316 -2.18 20.83 -22.58
C THR A 316 -3.24 20.40 -21.56
N ALA A 317 -3.11 20.83 -20.31
CA ALA A 317 -4.10 20.59 -19.27
C ALA A 317 -5.46 21.21 -19.63
N ARG A 318 -5.49 22.43 -20.17
CA ARG A 318 -6.71 23.09 -20.66
C ARG A 318 -7.34 22.32 -21.82
N LYS A 319 -6.58 21.92 -22.84
CA LYS A 319 -7.08 21.12 -23.98
C LYS A 319 -7.71 19.80 -23.52
N LEU A 320 -7.10 19.13 -22.53
CA LEU A 320 -7.65 17.92 -21.92
C LEU A 320 -8.97 18.19 -21.20
N ARG A 321 -9.05 19.27 -20.41
CA ARG A 321 -10.29 19.68 -19.73
C ARG A 321 -11.41 19.98 -20.72
N ASP A 322 -11.12 20.76 -21.76
CA ASP A 322 -12.09 21.12 -22.81
C ASP A 322 -12.61 19.88 -23.56
N ALA A 323 -11.73 18.91 -23.84
CA ALA A 323 -12.10 17.65 -24.48
C ALA A 323 -12.99 16.78 -23.56
N VAL A 324 -12.65 16.70 -22.26
CA VAL A 324 -13.46 15.98 -21.27
C VAL A 324 -14.83 16.62 -21.11
N GLU A 325 -14.91 17.95 -21.03
CA GLU A 325 -16.16 18.69 -20.89
C GLU A 325 -17.09 18.47 -22.10
N ARG A 326 -16.53 18.52 -23.32
CA ARG A 326 -17.27 18.21 -24.55
C ARG A 326 -17.82 16.79 -24.56
N LEU A 327 -16.98 15.80 -24.24
CA LEU A 327 -17.38 14.39 -24.25
C LEU A 327 -18.35 14.06 -23.11
N ALA A 328 -18.31 14.78 -22.00
CA ALA A 328 -19.25 14.59 -20.88
C ALA A 328 -20.69 15.00 -21.24
N GLN A 329 -20.89 15.79 -22.30
CA GLN A 329 -22.22 16.16 -22.81
C GLN A 329 -22.84 15.08 -23.71
N GLU A 330 -22.05 14.13 -24.22
CA GLU A 330 -22.55 13.02 -25.04
C GLU A 330 -23.19 11.92 -24.17
N GLU A 331 -24.37 11.43 -24.56
CA GLU A 331 -24.99 10.30 -23.88
C GLU A 331 -24.20 8.99 -24.12
N ASN A 332 -24.08 8.18 -23.06
CA ASN A 332 -23.36 6.89 -23.08
C ASN A 332 -21.86 7.01 -23.44
N VAL A 333 -21.27 8.18 -23.26
CA VAL A 333 -19.82 8.40 -23.35
C VAL A 333 -19.26 8.59 -21.96
N TYR A 334 -18.20 7.85 -21.64
CA TYR A 334 -17.55 7.88 -20.33
C TYR A 334 -16.10 8.30 -20.50
N PRO A 335 -15.79 9.61 -20.39
CA PRO A 335 -14.42 10.10 -20.47
C PRO A 335 -13.55 9.46 -19.38
N LEU A 336 -12.39 8.93 -19.77
CA LEU A 336 -11.38 8.42 -18.86
C LEU A 336 -10.03 9.07 -19.17
N VAL A 337 -9.42 9.67 -18.15
CA VAL A 337 -8.14 10.37 -18.26
C VAL A 337 -7.24 9.96 -17.10
N ILE A 338 -5.96 9.72 -17.37
CA ILE A 338 -4.97 9.53 -16.30
C ILE A 338 -4.53 10.93 -15.86
N GLU A 339 -4.82 11.25 -14.60
CA GLU A 339 -4.57 12.59 -14.07
C GLU A 339 -3.53 12.55 -12.96
N THR A 340 -2.65 13.55 -12.95
CA THR A 340 -1.78 13.87 -11.81
C THR A 340 -2.60 14.68 -10.81
N ILE A 341 -3.02 14.05 -9.72
CA ILE A 341 -3.83 14.68 -8.67
C ILE A 341 -2.90 15.21 -7.58
N ALA A 342 -2.67 16.52 -7.59
CA ALA A 342 -2.02 17.27 -6.52
C ALA A 342 -2.98 17.56 -5.33
N PRO A 343 -2.48 17.95 -4.14
CA PRO A 343 -3.32 18.25 -2.98
C PRO A 343 -4.47 19.22 -3.26
N GLN A 344 -4.24 20.27 -4.05
CA GLN A 344 -5.26 21.27 -4.40
C GLN A 344 -6.37 20.66 -5.27
N THR A 345 -6.00 19.86 -6.27
CA THR A 345 -6.96 19.11 -7.11
C THR A 345 -7.74 18.10 -6.27
N ALA A 346 -7.08 17.42 -5.33
CA ALA A 346 -7.72 16.47 -4.44
C ALA A 346 -8.77 17.13 -3.53
N GLU A 347 -8.47 18.33 -3.02
CA GLU A 347 -9.40 19.14 -2.23
C GLU A 347 -10.61 19.56 -3.07
N ALA A 348 -10.39 20.06 -4.29
CA ALA A 348 -11.46 20.38 -5.24
C ALA A 348 -12.35 19.16 -5.50
N TYR A 349 -11.77 17.98 -5.75
CA TYR A 349 -12.53 16.74 -6.00
C TYR A 349 -13.32 16.28 -4.78
N LEU A 350 -12.78 16.43 -3.57
CA LEU A 350 -13.52 16.14 -2.34
C LEU A 350 -14.67 17.13 -2.09
N GLY A 351 -14.61 18.35 -2.63
CA GLY A 351 -15.74 19.29 -2.61
C GLY A 351 -17.01 18.72 -3.27
N HIS A 352 -16.87 17.78 -4.20
CA HIS A 352 -17.98 17.07 -4.85
C HIS A 352 -18.49 15.84 -4.08
N ASN A 353 -17.91 15.55 -2.90
CA ASN A 353 -18.29 14.40 -2.08
C ASN A 353 -19.47 14.72 -1.15
N THR A 354 -20.69 14.47 -1.61
CA THR A 354 -21.91 14.83 -0.87
C THR A 354 -22.55 13.67 -0.09
N ARG A 355 -22.26 12.41 -0.44
CA ARG A 355 -23.01 11.24 0.09
C ARG A 355 -22.16 10.03 0.48
N ASN A 356 -20.84 10.06 0.31
CA ASN A 356 -20.04 8.86 0.55
C ASN A 356 -19.89 8.59 2.06
N ARG A 357 -19.63 7.32 2.41
CA ARG A 357 -19.48 6.85 3.80
C ARG A 357 -18.43 7.64 4.58
N LYS A 358 -18.50 7.61 5.91
CA LYS A 358 -17.47 8.21 6.77
C LYS A 358 -16.08 7.63 6.46
N ILE A 359 -15.09 8.51 6.30
CA ILE A 359 -13.69 8.13 6.07
C ILE A 359 -13.15 7.36 7.29
N VAL A 360 -12.28 6.38 7.02
CA VAL A 360 -11.57 5.62 8.05
C VAL A 360 -10.14 6.15 8.13
N ALA A 361 -9.83 6.93 9.17
CA ALA A 361 -8.54 7.59 9.33
C ALA A 361 -7.36 6.64 9.18
N ALA A 362 -7.39 5.47 9.82
CA ALA A 362 -6.31 4.48 9.73
C ALA A 362 -6.03 4.01 8.29
N HIS A 363 -7.04 3.97 7.41
CA HIS A 363 -6.85 3.60 6.02
C HIS A 363 -6.22 4.75 5.21
N VAL A 364 -6.64 5.99 5.50
CA VAL A 364 -6.01 7.20 4.92
C VAL A 364 -4.55 7.31 5.37
N ASP A 365 -4.27 7.12 6.66
CA ASP A 365 -2.91 7.15 7.23
C ASP A 365 -2.00 6.11 6.56
N ALA A 366 -2.53 4.93 6.24
CA ALA A 366 -1.80 3.90 5.54
C ALA A 366 -1.42 4.36 4.12
N ILE A 367 -2.41 4.82 3.34
CA ILE A 367 -2.19 5.30 1.98
C ILE A 367 -1.25 6.52 1.97
N ALA A 368 -1.46 7.49 2.85
CA ALA A 368 -0.66 8.71 2.92
C ALA A 368 0.81 8.42 3.26
N ARG A 369 1.07 7.41 4.11
CA ARG A 369 2.43 6.94 4.38
C ARG A 369 3.08 6.33 3.14
N ASP A 370 2.34 5.55 2.37
CA ASP A 370 2.85 4.94 1.14
C ASP A 370 3.13 6.00 0.07
N ILE A 371 2.24 6.99 -0.10
CA ILE A 371 2.46 8.13 -0.99
C ILE A 371 3.73 8.89 -0.59
N ARG A 372 3.87 9.28 0.69
CA ARG A 372 5.04 10.03 1.18
C ARG A 372 6.35 9.23 1.06
N ALA A 373 6.27 7.91 1.18
CA ALA A 373 7.42 7.04 0.97
C ALA A 373 7.75 6.81 -0.53
N GLY A 374 6.96 7.38 -1.45
CA GLY A 374 7.06 7.13 -2.89
C GLY A 374 6.60 5.73 -3.30
N ASN A 375 6.05 4.93 -2.38
CA ASN A 375 5.61 3.55 -2.61
C ASN A 375 4.31 3.45 -3.41
N TRP A 376 3.71 4.58 -3.76
CA TRP A 376 2.51 4.61 -4.59
C TRP A 376 2.84 4.17 -6.02
N MET A 377 2.15 3.11 -6.46
CA MET A 377 2.02 2.76 -7.88
C MET A 377 0.65 3.18 -8.38
N MET A 378 0.57 3.61 -9.64
CA MET A 378 -0.71 3.97 -10.25
C MET A 378 -1.66 2.76 -10.21
N ASN A 379 -2.75 2.93 -9.45
CA ASN A 379 -3.82 1.94 -9.33
C ASN A 379 -4.79 2.13 -10.50
N ALA A 380 -5.03 1.07 -11.27
CA ALA A 380 -5.93 1.11 -12.43
C ALA A 380 -7.42 1.27 -12.06
N GLN A 381 -7.78 1.20 -10.78
CA GLN A 381 -9.13 1.53 -10.31
C GLN A 381 -9.38 3.04 -10.41
N PRO A 382 -10.34 3.52 -11.21
CA PRO A 382 -10.54 4.95 -11.39
C PRO A 382 -11.16 5.64 -10.18
N ILE A 383 -10.89 6.94 -10.06
CA ILE A 383 -11.74 7.87 -9.30
C ILE A 383 -12.94 8.21 -10.18
N CYS A 384 -14.14 8.00 -9.66
CA CYS A 384 -15.38 8.00 -10.42
C CYS A 384 -16.24 9.20 -10.06
N PHE A 385 -16.73 9.90 -11.08
CA PHE A 385 -17.73 10.98 -10.96
C PHE A 385 -19.00 10.61 -11.72
N SER A 386 -20.15 10.98 -11.14
CA SER A 386 -21.43 10.85 -11.82
C SER A 386 -21.62 11.91 -12.91
N ARG A 387 -22.69 11.79 -13.70
CA ARG A 387 -23.14 12.82 -14.65
C ARG A 387 -23.41 14.18 -14.00
N SER A 388 -23.86 14.22 -12.74
CA SER A 388 -24.07 15.49 -12.01
C SER A 388 -22.78 16.10 -11.47
N GLY A 389 -21.64 15.43 -11.66
CA GLY A 389 -20.36 15.81 -11.07
C GLY A 389 -20.19 15.35 -9.62
N ARG A 390 -21.07 14.51 -9.06
CA ARG A 390 -20.90 13.95 -7.71
C ARG A 390 -19.73 12.98 -7.69
N LEU A 391 -18.88 13.06 -6.65
CA LEU A 391 -17.83 12.08 -6.41
C LEU A 391 -18.43 10.76 -5.93
N LEU A 392 -18.27 9.68 -6.71
CA LEU A 392 -18.84 8.36 -6.42
C LEU A 392 -17.91 7.47 -5.59
N ASN A 393 -16.59 7.58 -5.77
CA ASN A 393 -15.60 6.80 -5.03
C ASN A 393 -14.29 7.58 -4.83
N GLY A 394 -13.27 6.97 -4.24
CA GLY A 394 -11.92 7.55 -4.19
C GLY A 394 -11.63 8.48 -3.00
N GLN A 395 -12.60 8.74 -2.11
CA GLN A 395 -12.46 9.62 -0.95
C GLN A 395 -11.20 9.37 -0.10
N HIS A 396 -10.83 8.10 0.16
CA HIS A 396 -9.65 7.77 0.98
C HIS A 396 -8.35 8.09 0.26
N ARG A 397 -8.29 7.89 -1.06
CA ARG A 397 -7.13 8.21 -1.89
C ARG A 397 -6.93 9.72 -1.98
N LEU A 398 -8.00 10.46 -2.27
CA LEU A 398 -7.96 11.93 -2.31
C LEU A 398 -7.55 12.53 -0.96
N SER A 399 -8.12 12.03 0.14
CA SER A 399 -7.74 12.47 1.49
C SER A 399 -6.28 12.16 1.80
N ALA A 400 -5.77 11.02 1.32
CA ALA A 400 -4.39 10.62 1.53
C ALA A 400 -3.39 11.47 0.73
N VAL A 401 -3.75 11.92 -0.48
CA VAL A 401 -2.97 12.90 -1.26
C VAL A 401 -2.81 14.20 -0.48
N ILE A 402 -3.91 14.73 0.06
CA ILE A 402 -3.89 15.94 0.89
C ILE A 402 -3.02 15.73 2.13
N GLN A 403 -3.18 14.60 2.84
CA GLN A 403 -2.42 14.29 4.04
C GLN A 403 -0.92 14.00 3.76
N ALA A 404 -0.60 13.46 2.58
CA ALA A 404 0.78 13.20 2.18
C ALA A 404 1.50 14.48 1.74
N GLY A 405 0.78 15.44 1.15
CA GLY A 405 1.33 16.65 0.54
C GLY A 405 1.97 16.41 -0.83
N GLU A 406 1.74 15.24 -1.43
CA GLU A 406 2.41 14.76 -2.63
C GLU A 406 1.37 14.28 -3.66
N ALA A 407 1.63 14.54 -4.94
CA ALA A 407 0.72 14.18 -6.03
C ALA A 407 0.76 12.68 -6.36
N ILE A 408 -0.35 12.14 -6.87
CA ILE A 408 -0.43 10.78 -7.40
C ILE A 408 -1.00 10.76 -8.81
N GLU A 409 -0.63 9.75 -9.59
CA GLU A 409 -1.27 9.46 -10.88
C GLU A 409 -2.38 8.43 -10.70
N VAL A 410 -3.57 8.71 -11.23
CA VAL A 410 -4.72 7.81 -11.15
C VAL A 410 -5.68 8.06 -12.33
N PRO A 411 -6.33 7.02 -12.88
CA PRO A 411 -7.40 7.22 -13.85
C PRO A 411 -8.60 7.90 -13.18
N VAL A 412 -9.22 8.84 -13.88
CA VAL A 412 -10.45 9.53 -13.49
C VAL A 412 -11.50 9.29 -14.55
N MET A 413 -12.61 8.68 -14.15
CA MET A 413 -13.74 8.34 -15.00
C MET A 413 -14.92 9.24 -14.66
N ARG A 414 -15.55 9.85 -15.67
CA ARG A 414 -16.68 10.78 -15.50
C ARG A 414 -17.93 10.30 -16.22
N ASN A 415 -19.05 10.95 -15.95
CA ASN A 415 -20.36 10.71 -16.58
C ASN A 415 -21.00 9.35 -16.25
N LEU A 416 -20.65 8.75 -15.11
CA LEU A 416 -21.33 7.53 -14.65
C LEU A 416 -22.77 7.83 -14.21
N PRO A 417 -23.70 6.87 -14.32
CA PRO A 417 -25.04 7.00 -13.74
C PRO A 417 -24.97 7.21 -12.22
N GLU A 418 -25.94 7.92 -11.63
CA GLU A 418 -25.98 8.15 -10.19
C GLU A 418 -26.16 6.84 -9.40
N GLU A 419 -26.93 5.93 -9.98
CA GLU A 419 -27.26 4.59 -9.47
C GLU A 419 -26.01 3.71 -9.39
N ALA A 420 -24.92 4.06 -10.09
CA ALA A 420 -23.66 3.33 -10.00
C ALA A 420 -23.15 3.28 -8.55
N TYR A 421 -23.50 4.29 -7.75
CA TYR A 421 -23.16 4.34 -6.34
C TYR A 421 -23.67 3.12 -5.55
N ASP A 422 -24.86 2.64 -5.86
CA ASP A 422 -25.54 1.57 -5.13
C ASP A 422 -24.86 0.20 -5.33
N THR A 423 -23.97 0.12 -6.32
CA THR A 423 -23.20 -1.08 -6.65
C THR A 423 -21.82 -1.13 -6.02
N TYR A 424 -21.38 -0.06 -5.33
CA TYR A 424 -20.13 -0.11 -4.56
C TYR A 424 -20.36 -0.78 -3.20
N ASP A 425 -19.37 -1.56 -2.76
CA ASP A 425 -19.38 -2.16 -1.41
C ASP A 425 -20.64 -3.00 -1.08
N ILE A 426 -21.31 -3.61 -2.08
CA ILE A 426 -22.52 -4.46 -1.92
C ILE A 426 -22.30 -5.56 -0.85
N HIS A 427 -21.05 -5.94 -0.59
CA HIS A 427 -20.64 -6.91 0.42
C HIS A 427 -20.03 -6.27 1.69
N ALA A 428 -20.69 -5.25 2.27
CA ALA A 428 -20.21 -4.56 3.48
C ALA A 428 -19.62 -5.52 4.55
N LYS A 429 -18.39 -5.16 4.97
CA LYS A 429 -17.40 -5.98 5.70
C LYS A 429 -17.95 -6.77 6.89
N LYS A 430 -17.93 -8.10 6.80
CA LYS A 430 -17.62 -8.91 8.00
C LYS A 430 -16.15 -8.67 8.35
N GLY A 431 -15.84 -8.68 9.65
CA GLY A 431 -14.47 -8.53 10.16
C GLY A 431 -13.48 -9.53 9.55
N PRO A 432 -12.17 -9.33 9.77
CA PRO A 432 -11.10 -10.03 9.04
C PRO A 432 -11.35 -11.55 8.97
N GLN A 433 -11.22 -12.11 7.76
CA GLN A 433 -11.12 -13.56 7.58
C GLN A 433 -9.69 -13.97 7.97
N LEU A 434 -9.60 -14.66 9.08
CA LEU A 434 -8.38 -15.25 9.62
C LEU A 434 -8.10 -16.54 8.81
N GLY A 435 -6.87 -16.73 8.32
CA GLY A 435 -6.49 -17.66 7.24
C GLY A 435 -6.71 -19.17 7.49
N ALA A 436 -6.23 -20.02 6.58
CA ALA A 436 -6.56 -21.46 6.53
C ALA A 436 -6.19 -22.28 7.78
N ALA A 437 -5.12 -21.91 8.50
CA ALA A 437 -4.78 -22.53 9.80
C ALA A 437 -5.79 -22.19 10.92
N PHE A 438 -6.61 -21.16 10.70
CA PHE A 438 -7.65 -20.66 11.60
C PHE A 438 -9.05 -21.19 11.26
N ASP A 439 -9.23 -21.86 10.12
CA ASP A 439 -10.52 -22.43 9.68
C ASP A 439 -10.84 -23.76 10.37
N SER A 440 -9.87 -24.42 10.99
CA SER A 440 -10.03 -25.69 11.71
C SER A 440 -10.56 -25.55 13.15
N PHE A 441 -10.69 -24.32 13.67
CA PHE A 441 -11.13 -24.07 15.04
C PHE A 441 -12.32 -23.09 15.10
N GLY A 442 -13.39 -23.48 15.81
CA GLY A 442 -14.53 -22.61 16.11
C GLY A 442 -14.17 -21.41 17.01
N ASP A 443 -15.11 -20.45 17.14
CA ASP A 443 -15.05 -19.29 18.06
C ASP A 443 -14.04 -18.17 17.73
N LYS A 444 -13.81 -17.95 16.43
CA LYS A 444 -12.92 -16.89 15.88
C LYS A 444 -13.07 -15.50 16.53
N PRO A 445 -14.29 -14.97 16.79
CA PRO A 445 -14.44 -13.64 17.39
C PRO A 445 -13.93 -13.55 18.83
N LEU A 446 -14.05 -14.63 19.60
CA LEU A 446 -13.60 -14.69 20.99
C LEU A 446 -12.07 -14.66 21.05
N ILE A 447 -11.41 -15.49 20.24
CA ILE A 447 -9.95 -15.56 20.15
C ILE A 447 -9.35 -14.25 19.68
N ALA A 448 -9.92 -13.64 18.63
CA ALA A 448 -9.47 -12.34 18.16
C ALA A 448 -9.59 -11.27 19.27
N ALA A 449 -10.68 -11.30 20.04
CA ALA A 449 -10.87 -10.38 21.17
C ALA A 449 -9.89 -10.65 22.33
N ALA A 450 -9.56 -11.91 22.63
CA ALA A 450 -8.57 -12.27 23.65
C ALA A 450 -7.14 -11.88 23.23
N ALA A 451 -6.78 -12.10 21.97
CA ALA A 451 -5.50 -11.67 21.40
C ALA A 451 -5.35 -10.14 21.39
N VAL A 452 -6.44 -9.39 21.18
CA VAL A 452 -6.45 -7.93 21.33
C VAL A 452 -6.16 -7.50 22.77
N LEU A 453 -6.66 -8.23 23.78
CA LEU A 453 -6.34 -7.95 25.19
C LEU A 453 -4.85 -8.21 25.47
N LEU A 454 -4.31 -9.34 25.02
CA LEU A 454 -2.87 -9.63 25.12
C LEU A 454 -2.04 -8.51 24.48
N TRP A 455 -2.36 -8.12 23.25
CA TRP A 455 -1.66 -7.02 22.59
C TRP A 455 -1.74 -5.73 23.40
N LYS A 456 -2.93 -5.37 23.89
CA LYS A 456 -3.18 -4.13 24.61
C LYS A 456 -2.34 -4.04 25.90
N HIS A 457 -2.19 -5.14 26.61
CA HIS A 457 -1.52 -5.18 27.92
C HIS A 457 -0.01 -5.48 27.82
N GLU A 458 0.43 -6.19 26.78
CA GLU A 458 1.81 -6.71 26.72
C GLU A 458 2.63 -6.18 25.53
N LEU A 459 2.00 -5.82 24.41
CA LEU A 459 2.70 -5.50 23.16
C LEU A 459 2.45 -4.09 22.65
N LYS A 460 1.54 -3.35 23.27
CA LYS A 460 1.17 -2.01 22.86
C LYS A 460 2.37 -1.04 23.05
N PRO A 461 2.82 -0.33 21.99
CA PRO A 461 3.94 0.60 22.11
C PRO A 461 3.65 1.76 23.08
N ALA A 462 4.62 2.08 23.94
CA ALA A 462 4.55 3.20 24.87
C ALA A 462 4.31 4.54 24.12
N GLY A 463 3.53 5.45 24.71
CA GLY A 463 3.23 6.76 24.14
C GLY A 463 2.11 6.80 23.08
N THR A 464 1.56 5.66 22.66
CA THR A 464 0.48 5.62 21.65
C THR A 464 -0.92 5.60 22.28
N ARG A 465 -1.57 6.77 22.37
CA ARG A 465 -2.98 6.87 22.81
C ARG A 465 -3.89 6.22 21.75
N ASN A 466 -4.81 5.35 22.17
CA ASN A 466 -5.82 4.68 21.31
C ASN A 466 -5.32 3.77 20.17
N ALA A 467 -4.05 3.36 20.16
CA ALA A 467 -3.56 2.38 19.18
C ALA A 467 -4.32 1.04 19.28
N LYS A 468 -4.53 0.39 18.13
CA LYS A 468 -5.20 -0.91 17.99
C LYS A 468 -4.29 -1.86 17.23
N PRO A 469 -4.32 -3.17 17.52
CA PRO A 469 -3.54 -4.14 16.76
C PRO A 469 -4.08 -4.26 15.33
N THR A 470 -3.18 -4.40 14.38
CA THR A 470 -3.48 -4.77 13.00
C THR A 470 -3.94 -6.23 12.92
N PRO A 471 -4.69 -6.63 11.88
CA PRO A 471 -5.04 -8.03 11.68
C PRO A 471 -3.83 -8.97 11.65
N ALA A 472 -2.71 -8.52 11.08
CA ALA A 472 -1.47 -9.29 11.04
C ALA A 472 -0.83 -9.47 12.43
N GLU A 473 -0.91 -8.46 13.30
CA GLU A 473 -0.46 -8.59 14.69
C GLU A 473 -1.35 -9.52 15.51
N VAL A 474 -2.67 -9.45 15.31
CA VAL A 474 -3.61 -10.41 15.94
C VAL A 474 -3.31 -11.84 15.50
N MET A 475 -3.07 -12.06 14.21
CA MET A 475 -2.70 -13.38 13.67
C MET A 475 -1.39 -13.88 14.27
N ARG A 476 -0.36 -13.03 14.31
CA ARG A 476 0.94 -13.38 14.90
C ARG A 476 0.83 -13.76 16.36
N ILE A 477 0.02 -13.05 17.14
CA ILE A 477 -0.22 -13.38 18.55
C ILE A 477 -0.86 -14.77 18.67
N VAL A 478 -1.84 -15.09 17.81
CA VAL A 478 -2.50 -16.39 17.91
C VAL A 478 -1.57 -17.54 17.48
N GLU A 479 -0.70 -17.30 16.50
CA GLU A 479 0.35 -18.26 16.10
C GLU A 479 1.40 -18.47 17.20
N GLN A 480 1.82 -17.39 17.87
CA GLN A 480 2.88 -17.44 18.88
C GLN A 480 2.39 -17.87 20.27
N HIS A 481 1.08 -17.82 20.53
CA HIS A 481 0.49 -18.13 21.82
C HIS A 481 -0.60 -19.22 21.69
N PRO A 482 -0.24 -20.47 21.30
CA PRO A 482 -1.21 -21.55 21.10
C PRO A 482 -2.03 -21.88 22.36
N ARG A 483 -1.45 -21.72 23.56
CA ARG A 483 -2.18 -21.94 24.82
C ARG A 483 -3.34 -20.96 25.04
N LEU A 484 -3.25 -19.73 24.52
CA LEU A 484 -4.37 -18.78 24.53
C LEU A 484 -5.55 -19.30 23.71
N LEU A 485 -5.28 -20.00 22.61
CA LEU A 485 -6.31 -20.65 21.79
C LEU A 485 -6.97 -21.80 22.55
N GLU A 486 -6.21 -22.62 23.28
CA GLU A 486 -6.74 -23.73 24.08
C GLU A 486 -7.70 -23.28 25.18
N LEU A 487 -7.35 -22.19 25.88
CA LEU A 487 -8.15 -21.62 26.98
C LEU A 487 -9.46 -20.92 26.54
N ARG A 488 -9.78 -20.95 25.25
CA ARG A 488 -11.10 -20.53 24.75
C ARG A 488 -12.24 -21.36 25.32
N THR A 489 -12.00 -22.65 25.53
CA THR A 489 -13.01 -23.58 26.03
C THR A 489 -13.41 -23.20 27.46
N PHE A 490 -12.43 -22.85 28.29
CA PHE A 490 -12.64 -22.28 29.61
C PHE A 490 -13.45 -20.98 29.54
N GLY A 491 -13.01 -20.00 28.73
CA GLY A 491 -13.71 -18.72 28.62
C GLY A 491 -15.16 -18.85 28.12
N ARG A 492 -15.45 -19.87 27.30
CA ARG A 492 -16.82 -20.22 26.88
C ARG A 492 -17.67 -20.79 28.00
N LYS A 493 -17.14 -21.70 28.81
CA LYS A 493 -17.86 -22.26 29.96
C LYS A 493 -18.19 -21.19 30.99
N MET A 494 -17.33 -20.18 31.12
CA MET A 494 -17.40 -19.20 32.20
C MET A 494 -18.16 -17.90 31.87
N ILE A 495 -18.91 -17.85 30.76
CA ILE A 495 -19.58 -16.62 30.27
C ILE A 495 -20.60 -15.98 31.23
N GLU A 496 -21.11 -16.74 32.20
CA GLU A 496 -21.98 -16.23 33.27
C GLU A 496 -21.22 -15.34 34.27
N PHE A 497 -19.90 -15.51 34.33
CA PHE A 497 -19.00 -14.79 35.23
C PHE A 497 -18.21 -13.70 34.49
N GLY A 498 -18.51 -13.37 33.24
CA GLY A 498 -17.76 -12.32 32.53
C GLY A 498 -17.82 -12.41 31.03
N ARG A 499 -17.11 -11.50 30.36
CA ARG A 499 -16.90 -11.60 28.90
C ARG A 499 -15.94 -12.76 28.61
N GLY A 500 -16.33 -13.67 27.71
CA GLY A 500 -15.50 -14.84 27.37
C GLY A 500 -14.07 -14.50 26.96
N SER A 501 -13.85 -13.40 26.24
CA SER A 501 -12.51 -12.93 25.87
C SER A 501 -11.65 -12.51 27.08
N VAL A 502 -12.28 -11.90 28.10
CA VAL A 502 -11.59 -11.49 29.34
C VAL A 502 -11.23 -12.72 30.15
N LEU A 503 -12.15 -13.68 30.26
CA LEU A 503 -11.93 -14.93 30.98
C LEU A 503 -10.85 -15.79 30.33
N THR A 504 -10.84 -15.90 29.00
CA THR A 504 -9.78 -16.60 28.26
C THR A 504 -8.41 -15.93 28.44
N TYR A 505 -8.35 -14.59 28.33
CA TYR A 505 -7.09 -13.88 28.51
C TYR A 505 -6.59 -13.95 29.97
N ALA A 506 -7.48 -13.79 30.96
CA ALA A 506 -7.13 -13.89 32.38
C ALA A 506 -6.63 -15.30 32.73
N ALA A 507 -7.32 -16.36 32.28
CA ALA A 507 -6.87 -17.73 32.47
C ALA A 507 -5.48 -17.97 31.87
N TYR A 508 -5.22 -17.41 30.68
CA TYR A 508 -3.90 -17.49 30.05
C TYR A 508 -2.82 -16.80 30.88
N CYS A 509 -3.10 -15.61 31.42
CA CYS A 509 -2.16 -14.92 32.30
C CYS A 509 -1.94 -15.68 33.62
N ILE A 510 -2.99 -16.25 34.21
CA ILE A 510 -2.93 -17.00 35.48
C ILE A 510 -2.10 -18.27 35.32
N GLU A 511 -2.36 -19.10 34.31
CA GLU A 511 -1.58 -20.32 34.06
C GLU A 511 -0.13 -20.02 33.69
N ARG A 512 0.13 -18.90 32.99
CA ARG A 512 1.50 -18.51 32.62
C ARG A 512 2.30 -17.97 33.81
N ASP A 513 1.63 -17.33 34.76
CA ASP A 513 2.25 -16.75 35.96
C ASP A 513 2.65 -17.83 36.97
N ASP A 514 1.75 -18.78 37.26
CA ASP A 514 2.06 -19.99 38.05
C ASP A 514 1.23 -21.17 37.52
N PRO A 515 1.83 -22.15 36.82
CA PRO A 515 1.08 -23.25 36.21
C PRO A 515 0.36 -24.15 37.21
N GLU A 516 0.93 -24.38 38.40
CA GLU A 516 0.39 -25.32 39.37
C GLU A 516 -0.73 -24.67 40.18
N LEU A 517 -0.47 -23.51 40.79
CA LEU A 517 -1.48 -22.76 41.53
C LEU A 517 -2.55 -22.18 40.60
N GLY A 518 -2.17 -21.80 39.38
CA GLY A 518 -3.08 -21.27 38.37
C GLY A 518 -4.10 -22.31 37.94
N ARG A 519 -3.66 -23.56 37.71
CA ARG A 519 -4.57 -24.68 37.44
C ARG A 519 -5.56 -24.89 38.59
N ILE A 520 -5.09 -24.93 39.84
CA ILE A 520 -5.95 -25.09 41.03
C ILE A 520 -6.96 -23.95 41.14
N PHE A 521 -6.53 -22.71 40.90
CA PHE A 521 -7.40 -21.53 40.94
C PHE A 521 -8.48 -21.61 39.86
N LEU A 522 -8.10 -21.93 38.61
CA LEU A 522 -9.03 -22.01 37.49
C LEU A 522 -10.01 -23.18 37.63
N GLU A 523 -9.57 -24.35 38.10
CA GLU A 523 -10.43 -25.50 38.37
C GLU A 523 -11.48 -25.18 39.45
N ARG A 524 -11.05 -24.57 40.57
CA ARG A 524 -11.96 -24.13 41.64
C ARG A 524 -12.87 -23.00 41.18
N PHE A 525 -12.37 -22.09 40.37
CA PHE A 525 -13.19 -21.02 39.79
C PHE A 525 -14.18 -21.56 38.77
N GLU A 526 -13.88 -22.63 38.03
CA GLU A 526 -14.81 -23.31 37.13
C GLU A 526 -15.89 -24.06 37.91
N SER A 527 -15.49 -24.96 38.82
CA SER A 527 -16.41 -25.84 39.54
C SER A 527 -17.24 -25.10 40.59
N GLY A 528 -16.62 -24.23 41.38
CA GLY A 528 -17.22 -23.63 42.57
C GLY A 528 -17.66 -24.63 43.65
N ALA A 529 -17.28 -25.90 43.54
CA ALA A 529 -17.65 -26.98 44.45
C ALA A 529 -16.65 -27.10 45.62
N ASP A 530 -17.11 -27.63 46.76
CA ASP A 530 -16.28 -27.93 47.95
C ASP A 530 -15.53 -26.73 48.55
N LEU A 531 -16.01 -25.51 48.29
CA LEU A 531 -15.45 -24.27 48.85
C LEU A 531 -16.21 -23.83 50.11
N PRO A 532 -15.53 -23.56 51.24
CA PRO A 532 -16.19 -23.12 52.47
C PRO A 532 -16.82 -21.72 52.33
N ARG A 533 -17.81 -21.43 53.18
CA ARG A 533 -18.41 -20.09 53.24
C ARG A 533 -17.32 -19.05 53.55
N GLY A 534 -17.26 -17.99 52.74
CA GLY A 534 -16.22 -16.94 52.84
C GLY A 534 -14.95 -17.25 52.05
N HIS A 535 -14.90 -18.34 51.29
CA HIS A 535 -13.75 -18.61 50.42
C HIS A 535 -13.62 -17.57 49.30
N LEU A 536 -12.40 -17.10 49.06
CA LEU A 536 -12.07 -16.04 48.09
C LEU A 536 -12.67 -16.28 46.70
N ILE A 537 -12.58 -17.51 46.18
CA ILE A 537 -13.11 -17.88 44.86
C ILE A 537 -14.64 -17.79 44.80
N LEU A 538 -15.36 -18.08 45.90
CA LEU A 538 -16.82 -17.90 45.93
C LEU A 538 -17.21 -16.43 45.93
N GLU A 539 -16.46 -15.59 46.64
CA GLU A 539 -16.64 -14.14 46.63
C GLU A 539 -16.37 -13.57 45.24
N LEU A 540 -15.29 -14.01 44.59
CA LEU A 540 -14.94 -13.64 43.22
C LEU A 540 -16.06 -14.04 42.25
N ARG A 541 -16.58 -15.27 42.31
CA ARG A 541 -17.69 -15.72 41.45
C ARG A 541 -18.91 -14.81 41.60
N ARG A 542 -19.31 -14.49 42.84
CA ARG A 542 -20.43 -13.57 43.12
C ARG A 542 -20.15 -12.18 42.56
N ARG A 543 -18.95 -11.65 42.79
CA ARG A 543 -18.54 -10.32 42.33
C ARG A 543 -18.54 -10.24 40.80
N MET A 544 -18.00 -11.25 40.14
CA MET A 544 -17.95 -11.35 38.69
C MET A 544 -19.35 -11.45 38.05
N GLN A 545 -20.30 -12.14 38.69
CA GLN A 545 -21.71 -12.13 38.26
C GLN A 545 -22.36 -10.74 38.38
N ILE A 546 -22.07 -9.99 39.45
CA ILE A 546 -22.54 -8.61 39.62
C ILE A 546 -21.97 -7.73 38.50
N LEU A 547 -20.66 -7.77 38.28
CA LEU A 547 -19.98 -7.02 37.21
C LEU A 547 -20.53 -7.38 35.82
N ARG A 548 -20.86 -8.67 35.59
CA ARG A 548 -21.48 -9.13 34.35
C ARG A 548 -22.87 -8.53 34.16
N ARG A 549 -23.70 -8.51 35.20
CA ARG A 549 -25.06 -7.95 35.21
C ARG A 549 -25.04 -6.44 34.98
N GLU A 550 -24.07 -5.74 35.58
CA GLU A 550 -23.86 -4.28 35.45
C GLU A 550 -23.19 -3.88 34.13
N ARG A 551 -22.82 -4.85 33.28
CA ARG A 551 -22.19 -4.64 31.97
C ARG A 551 -20.90 -3.80 32.05
N THR A 552 -20.11 -4.00 33.10
CA THR A 552 -18.87 -3.27 33.34
C THR A 552 -17.83 -3.47 32.22
N SER A 553 -16.82 -2.61 32.23
CA SER A 553 -15.78 -2.60 31.20
C SER A 553 -14.91 -3.87 31.23
N GLN A 554 -14.27 -4.19 30.09
CA GLN A 554 -13.31 -5.31 30.03
C GLN A 554 -12.17 -5.12 31.03
N GLU A 555 -11.72 -3.88 31.21
CA GLU A 555 -10.63 -3.52 32.12
C GLU A 555 -10.98 -3.82 33.58
N GLU A 556 -12.22 -3.52 33.96
CA GLU A 556 -12.69 -3.70 35.34
C GLU A 556 -12.90 -5.18 35.68
N GLN A 557 -13.47 -5.96 34.76
CA GLN A 557 -13.59 -7.41 34.92
C GLN A 557 -12.22 -8.10 34.99
N LEU A 558 -11.27 -7.67 34.15
CA LEU A 558 -9.92 -8.19 34.17
C LEU A 558 -9.20 -7.84 35.49
N ARG A 559 -9.34 -6.60 35.96
CA ARG A 559 -8.74 -6.14 37.22
C ARG A 559 -9.23 -6.96 38.42
N GLU A 560 -10.53 -7.23 38.49
CA GLU A 560 -11.12 -8.03 39.57
C GLU A 560 -10.55 -9.47 39.58
N LEU A 561 -10.50 -10.12 38.41
CA LEU A 561 -9.92 -11.46 38.26
C LEU A 561 -8.44 -11.49 38.68
N MET A 562 -7.63 -10.55 38.18
CA MET A 562 -6.19 -10.51 38.47
C MET A 562 -5.90 -10.12 39.92
N SER A 563 -6.74 -9.28 40.54
CA SER A 563 -6.63 -8.93 41.96
C SER A 563 -6.94 -10.14 42.86
N ALA A 564 -8.00 -10.89 42.54
CA ALA A 564 -8.31 -12.11 43.28
C ALA A 564 -7.25 -13.20 43.08
N TRP A 565 -6.66 -13.31 41.88
CA TRP A 565 -5.51 -14.18 41.65
C TRP A 565 -4.31 -13.80 42.54
N SER A 566 -3.97 -12.51 42.61
CA SER A 566 -2.88 -12.03 43.49
C SER A 566 -3.12 -12.40 44.96
N ARG A 567 -4.33 -12.19 45.47
CA ARG A 567 -4.72 -12.56 46.84
C ARG A 567 -4.69 -14.06 47.08
N PHE A 568 -5.06 -14.85 46.08
CA PHE A 568 -5.01 -16.31 46.17
C PHE A 568 -3.56 -16.81 46.25
N LYS A 569 -2.63 -16.20 45.51
CA LYS A 569 -1.20 -16.53 45.58
C LYS A 569 -0.57 -16.24 46.95
N GLU A 570 -1.00 -15.18 47.62
CA GLU A 570 -0.46 -14.79 48.95
C GLU A 570 -0.87 -15.79 50.05
N LYS A 571 -2.05 -16.37 49.94
CA LYS A 571 -2.55 -17.38 50.89
C LYS A 571 -3.34 -18.45 50.15
N PRO A 572 -2.66 -19.39 49.48
CA PRO A 572 -3.33 -20.44 48.74
C PRO A 572 -3.93 -21.42 49.75
N ASP A 573 -5.26 -21.55 49.72
CA ASP A 573 -6.00 -22.42 50.64
C ASP A 573 -5.88 -23.90 50.18
N LEU A 574 -4.70 -24.48 50.37
CA LEU A 574 -4.31 -25.81 49.91
C LEU A 574 -4.64 -26.94 50.90
N GLU A 575 -4.97 -26.62 52.16
CA GLU A 575 -5.04 -27.57 53.28
C GLU A 575 -6.26 -28.51 53.30
N ARG A 576 -7.12 -28.52 52.27
CA ARG A 576 -8.29 -29.44 52.20
C ARG A 576 -8.41 -30.21 50.88
N LEU A 577 -7.29 -30.66 50.33
CA LEU A 577 -7.26 -31.61 49.20
C LEU A 577 -6.98 -33.07 49.63
N SER A 578 -6.73 -33.35 50.91
CA SER A 578 -6.34 -34.67 51.42
C SER A 578 -7.42 -35.40 52.23
N ALA A 579 -8.69 -35.02 52.13
CA ALA A 579 -9.79 -35.64 52.89
C ALA A 579 -10.97 -36.02 52.00
N THR A 580 -10.73 -36.86 50.98
CA THR A 580 -11.70 -37.82 50.41
C THR A 580 -10.91 -38.77 49.53
N ALA A 581 -10.50 -39.90 50.12
CA ALA A 581 -10.23 -41.15 49.43
C ALA A 581 -11.54 -41.96 49.37
#